data_AF-A0A016V6X0-F1
#
_entry.id   AF-A0A016V6X0-F1
#
_cell.length_a   1.000
_cell.length_b   1.000
_cell.length_c   1.000
_cell.angle_alpha   90.00
_cell.angle_beta   90.00
_cell.angle_gamma   90.00
#
_symmetry.space_group_name_H-M   'P 1'
#
loop_
_entity.id
_entity.type
_entity.pdbx_description
1 polymer ?
#
loop_
_entity_poly.entity_id
_entity_poly.type
_entity_poly.pdbx_seq_one_letter_code
_entity_poly.pdbx_strand_id
1 'polypeptide(L)'
;MNLQKEIGRPFELDDFVLSAFCHPLFDTDPVLVVTGELTEEEVTRLEASGAVMVEEEPTVEATTSIRHKREDIEASGLERSADEDEDIIEETTIETTTVANKTCKAFDVCFGDQDCPGGQCLGAFVGKCNCNACLDFWLCESDAACGGLKGACNKITKTCDCQAGFKAAGFPLFVDALRGLCNQKSCNKDNAADECFGLPCHFGRCNC
;
A
#
# COMPACT_ATOMS: atom_id res chain seq x y z
N MET A 1 -2.23 -68.11 5.87
CA MET A 1 -3.51 -68.26 6.61
C MET A 1 -3.95 -66.84 6.97
N ASN A 2 -4.61 -66.12 6.06
CA ASN A 2 -6.07 -66.07 5.88
C ASN A 2 -6.86 -65.87 7.19
N LEU A 3 -7.38 -64.67 7.40
CA LEU A 3 -8.82 -64.47 7.61
C LEU A 3 -9.21 -63.03 7.18
N GLN A 4 -10.23 -62.94 6.34
CA GLN A 4 -10.89 -61.74 5.83
C GLN A 4 -12.07 -61.29 6.73
N LYS A 5 -12.68 -60.15 6.33
CA LYS A 5 -14.11 -59.73 6.45
C LYS A 5 -14.41 -58.82 7.66
N GLU A 6 -15.14 -57.69 7.59
CA GLU A 6 -16.23 -57.21 6.71
C GLU A 6 -16.10 -55.68 6.44
N ILE A 7 -16.28 -55.15 5.23
CA ILE A 7 -17.52 -54.67 4.56
C ILE A 7 -18.30 -53.58 5.34
N GLY A 8 -18.20 -52.33 4.86
CA GLY A 8 -19.09 -51.21 5.16
C GLY A 8 -19.04 -50.20 4.00
N ARG A 9 -20.18 -49.98 3.35
CA ARG A 9 -20.38 -49.33 2.03
C ARG A 9 -20.25 -47.80 2.04
N PRO A 10 -20.10 -47.18 0.84
CA PRO A 10 -19.95 -45.73 0.67
C PRO A 10 -21.29 -44.99 0.83
N PHE A 11 -21.23 -43.76 1.35
CA PHE A 11 -22.36 -42.82 1.37
C PHE A 11 -22.31 -42.01 0.07
N GLU A 12 -23.23 -42.30 -0.84
CA GLU A 12 -23.64 -41.40 -1.92
C GLU A 12 -24.42 -40.22 -1.31
N LEU A 13 -24.11 -39.01 -1.74
CA LEU A 13 -24.96 -37.84 -1.55
C LEU A 13 -25.03 -37.11 -2.89
N ASP A 14 -26.11 -37.44 -3.59
CA ASP A 14 -26.58 -36.84 -4.82
C ASP A 14 -26.81 -35.34 -4.70
N ASP A 15 -26.70 -34.71 -5.88
CA ASP A 15 -27.14 -33.40 -6.31
C ASP A 15 -28.14 -32.65 -5.41
N PHE A 16 -27.69 -31.51 -4.86
CA PHE A 16 -28.58 -30.42 -4.48
C PHE A 16 -28.24 -29.17 -5.28
N VAL A 17 -28.91 -29.04 -6.43
CA VAL A 17 -29.02 -27.80 -7.19
C VAL A 17 -29.77 -26.79 -6.32
N LEU A 18 -29.05 -25.92 -5.61
CA LEU A 18 -29.64 -24.72 -5.01
C LEU A 18 -29.41 -23.53 -5.95
N SER A 19 -30.44 -23.24 -6.74
CA SER A 19 -30.58 -21.98 -7.46
C SER A 19 -30.73 -20.84 -6.46
N ALA A 20 -29.65 -20.09 -6.23
CA ALA A 20 -29.69 -18.86 -5.46
C ALA A 20 -30.31 -17.74 -6.33
N PHE A 21 -31.60 -17.50 -6.16
CA PHE A 21 -32.24 -16.24 -6.56
C PHE A 21 -31.89 -15.15 -5.55
N CYS A 22 -30.97 -14.26 -5.90
CA CYS A 22 -30.80 -12.99 -5.19
C CYS A 22 -31.99 -12.07 -5.48
N HIS A 23 -32.78 -11.75 -4.46
CA HIS A 23 -33.57 -10.53 -4.40
C HIS A 23 -32.94 -9.58 -3.36
N PRO A 24 -32.94 -8.25 -3.60
CA PRO A 24 -32.44 -7.29 -2.63
C PRO A 24 -33.53 -6.97 -1.61
N LEU A 25 -33.26 -7.23 -0.33
CA LEU A 25 -34.03 -6.64 0.78
C LEU A 25 -33.14 -5.65 1.51
N PHE A 26 -33.56 -4.39 1.42
CA PHE A 26 -33.21 -3.34 2.37
C PHE A 26 -33.60 -3.80 3.77
N ASP A 27 -32.64 -3.81 4.71
CA ASP A 27 -32.96 -3.74 6.13
C ASP A 27 -31.89 -2.90 6.83
N THR A 28 -32.37 -1.82 7.46
CA THR A 28 -31.60 -0.90 8.28
C THR A 28 -31.41 -1.51 9.67
N ASP A 29 -30.17 -1.70 10.10
CA ASP A 29 -29.88 -2.18 11.45
C ASP A 29 -30.28 -1.17 12.55
N PRO A 30 -30.83 -1.61 13.69
CA PRO A 30 -31.13 -0.76 14.82
C PRO A 30 -29.88 -0.38 15.61
N VAL A 31 -29.74 0.91 15.88
CA VAL A 31 -28.73 1.49 16.78
C VAL A 31 -29.03 1.06 18.21
N LEU A 32 -28.16 0.21 18.78
CA LEU A 32 -28.18 -0.13 20.20
C LEU A 32 -27.55 1.03 21.00
N VAL A 33 -28.38 1.92 21.54
CA VAL A 33 -27.93 2.95 22.49
C VAL A 33 -27.80 2.31 23.87
N VAL A 34 -26.58 2.00 24.28
CA VAL A 34 -26.28 1.60 25.66
C VAL A 34 -26.21 2.86 26.51
N THR A 35 -27.30 3.15 27.23
CA THR A 35 -27.28 4.11 28.35
C THR A 35 -26.96 3.32 29.62
N GLY A 36 -25.67 3.19 29.92
CA GLY A 36 -25.19 2.65 31.19
C GLY A 36 -24.83 3.79 32.13
N GLU A 37 -25.55 3.91 33.23
CA GLU A 37 -25.26 4.80 34.35
C GLU A 37 -24.11 4.15 35.17
N LEU A 38 -22.95 4.82 35.20
CA LEU A 38 -21.76 4.34 35.93
C LEU A 38 -21.96 4.50 37.44
N THR A 39 -21.71 3.44 38.21
CA THR A 39 -21.78 3.46 39.68
C THR A 39 -20.51 4.05 40.30
N GLU A 40 -20.64 4.67 41.48
CA GLU A 40 -19.56 5.40 42.18
C GLU A 40 -18.34 4.53 42.57
N GLU A 41 -18.45 3.20 42.51
CA GLU A 41 -17.36 2.26 42.80
C GLU A 41 -16.36 2.06 41.63
N GLU A 42 -16.70 2.44 40.39
CA GLU A 42 -15.74 2.34 39.26
C GLU A 42 -14.88 3.60 39.09
N VAL A 43 -15.28 4.74 39.65
CA VAL A 43 -14.54 6.02 39.57
C VAL A 43 -13.27 5.98 40.44
N THR A 44 -13.29 5.28 41.57
CA THR A 44 -12.16 5.23 42.51
C THR A 44 -11.02 4.29 42.09
N ARG A 45 -11.19 3.52 41.00
CA ARG A 45 -10.11 2.68 40.43
C ARG A 45 -9.26 3.39 39.37
N LEU A 46 -9.67 4.56 38.88
CA LEU A 46 -8.92 5.38 37.91
C LEU A 46 -7.89 6.32 38.57
N GLU A 47 -7.97 6.56 39.88
CA GLU A 47 -7.02 7.43 40.59
C GLU A 47 -5.72 6.73 41.04
N ALA A 48 -5.59 5.41 40.81
CA ALA A 48 -4.42 4.63 41.22
C ALA A 48 -3.33 4.45 40.13
N SER A 49 -3.56 4.92 38.90
CA SER A 49 -2.55 4.95 37.84
C SER A 49 -2.07 6.39 37.61
N GLY A 50 -1.03 6.78 38.33
CA GLY A 50 -0.46 8.13 38.33
C GLY A 50 -0.12 8.68 36.94
N ALA A 51 -1.04 9.45 36.36
CA ALA A 51 -0.80 10.36 35.27
C ALA A 51 -0.20 11.66 35.86
N VAL A 52 1.14 11.75 35.82
CA VAL A 52 1.86 12.99 36.09
C VAL A 52 1.66 13.90 34.88
N MET A 53 0.89 14.98 35.06
CA MET A 53 0.90 16.11 34.13
C MET A 53 2.18 16.90 34.35
N VAL A 54 3.06 16.94 33.34
CA VAL A 54 4.13 17.94 33.28
C VAL A 54 3.60 19.07 32.40
N GLU A 55 3.31 20.19 33.05
CA GLU A 55 3.13 21.49 32.41
C GLU A 55 4.51 22.00 32.00
N GLU A 56 4.76 22.21 30.70
CA GLU A 56 5.87 23.04 30.23
C GLU A 56 5.31 24.31 29.58
N GLU A 57 5.66 25.44 30.18
CA GLU A 57 5.37 26.79 29.72
C GLU A 57 6.21 27.17 28.48
N PRO A 58 5.73 28.12 27.65
CA PRO A 58 6.40 28.54 26.44
C PRO A 58 7.49 29.58 26.72
N THR A 59 8.72 29.30 26.30
CA THR A 59 9.80 30.30 26.29
C THR A 59 9.83 31.05 24.97
N VAL A 60 9.69 32.37 25.09
CA VAL A 60 9.72 33.38 24.01
C VAL A 60 11.07 34.07 24.06
N GLU A 61 11.93 33.85 23.07
CA GLU A 61 13.08 34.72 22.71
C GLU A 61 13.52 34.34 21.28
N ALA A 62 14.13 35.16 20.43
CA ALA A 62 14.03 36.57 20.13
C ALA A 62 14.52 36.70 18.67
N THR A 63 14.00 37.69 17.97
CA THR A 63 14.41 38.17 16.64
C THR A 63 15.92 38.35 16.45
N THR A 64 16.47 37.94 15.30
CA THR A 64 17.55 38.71 14.64
C THR A 64 17.48 38.58 13.12
N SER A 65 17.34 39.74 12.48
CA SER A 65 17.38 40.00 11.05
C SER A 65 18.83 40.10 10.58
N ILE A 66 19.22 39.38 9.52
CA ILE A 66 20.35 39.78 8.68
C ILE A 66 19.95 39.70 7.21
N ARG A 67 19.99 40.90 6.62
CA ARG A 67 19.86 41.26 5.20
C ARG A 67 21.25 41.20 4.54
N HIS A 68 21.24 41.10 3.20
CA HIS A 68 22.34 41.37 2.25
C HIS A 68 23.33 40.20 2.06
N LYS A 69 23.68 39.78 0.84
CA LYS A 69 23.86 40.53 -0.42
C LYS A 69 23.56 39.63 -1.63
N ARG A 70 22.90 40.24 -2.62
CA ARG A 70 22.82 39.83 -4.01
C ARG A 70 24.08 40.38 -4.70
N GLU A 71 24.81 39.53 -5.39
CA GLU A 71 25.81 39.95 -6.38
C GLU A 71 25.42 39.31 -7.71
N ASP A 72 25.04 40.18 -8.63
CA ASP A 72 24.87 39.92 -10.04
C ASP A 72 26.28 39.83 -10.68
N ILE A 73 26.52 38.83 -11.54
CA ILE A 73 27.63 38.84 -12.51
C ILE A 73 27.06 38.60 -13.89
N GLU A 74 27.15 39.64 -14.71
CA GLU A 74 26.72 39.69 -16.10
C GLU A 74 27.94 39.57 -17.02
N ALA A 75 27.75 38.82 -18.11
CA ALA A 75 28.33 38.98 -19.45
C ALA A 75 29.83 38.73 -19.72
N SER A 76 30.10 37.87 -20.72
CA SER A 76 30.53 38.23 -22.10
C SER A 76 31.67 37.37 -22.72
N GLY A 77 31.61 37.19 -24.05
CA GLY A 77 32.64 36.62 -24.97
C GLY A 77 32.34 35.17 -25.39
N LEU A 78 31.89 34.80 -26.58
CA LEU A 78 32.28 35.11 -27.97
C LEU A 78 33.77 34.89 -28.26
N GLU A 79 34.11 33.73 -28.81
CA GLU A 79 35.14 33.56 -29.85
C GLU A 79 34.92 32.26 -30.66
N ARG A 80 35.35 32.31 -31.92
CA ARG A 80 35.05 31.39 -33.03
C ARG A 80 36.37 30.84 -33.58
N SER A 81 36.41 29.53 -33.82
CA SER A 81 37.26 28.82 -34.81
C SER A 81 36.72 27.38 -34.87
N ALA A 82 36.13 26.88 -35.96
CA ALA A 82 36.71 26.52 -37.26
C ALA A 82 37.79 25.43 -37.18
N ASP A 83 37.64 24.46 -38.08
CA ASP A 83 38.51 23.30 -38.41
C ASP A 83 38.23 22.01 -37.61
N GLU A 84 38.14 20.79 -38.15
CA GLU A 84 37.91 20.19 -39.47
C GLU A 84 37.78 18.66 -39.18
N ASP A 85 36.87 17.99 -39.87
CA ASP A 85 36.69 16.54 -40.14
C ASP A 85 37.48 15.46 -39.35
N GLU A 86 36.75 14.50 -38.76
CA GLU A 86 36.94 13.07 -39.08
C GLU A 86 35.63 12.27 -38.88
N ASP A 87 35.24 11.60 -39.95
CA ASP A 87 34.14 10.64 -40.07
C ASP A 87 34.33 9.43 -39.13
N ILE A 88 33.40 9.26 -38.18
CA ILE A 88 33.12 7.94 -37.60
C ILE A 88 31.63 7.69 -37.75
N ILE A 89 31.31 6.94 -38.81
CA ILE A 89 29.99 6.36 -39.06
C ILE A 89 29.79 5.27 -38.01
N GLU A 90 29.28 5.66 -36.84
CA GLU A 90 28.79 4.70 -35.86
C GLU A 90 27.44 4.19 -36.37
N GLU A 91 27.46 2.93 -36.81
CA GLU A 91 26.34 2.16 -37.31
C GLU A 91 25.22 2.17 -36.26
N THR A 92 24.33 3.15 -36.40
CA THR A 92 23.08 3.24 -35.64
C THR A 92 22.24 2.06 -36.08
N THR A 93 22.43 0.95 -35.36
CA THR A 93 21.54 -0.18 -35.34
C THR A 93 20.22 0.33 -34.81
N ILE A 94 19.36 0.76 -35.73
CA ILE A 94 17.93 0.92 -35.50
C ILE A 94 17.46 -0.50 -35.20
N GLU A 95 17.54 -0.90 -33.92
CA GLU A 95 16.72 -1.95 -33.38
C GLU A 95 15.29 -1.51 -33.65
N THR A 96 14.78 -1.98 -34.78
CA THR A 96 13.37 -2.03 -35.07
C THR A 96 12.82 -3.00 -34.04
N THR A 97 12.62 -2.49 -32.82
CA THR A 97 11.76 -3.10 -31.84
C THR A 97 10.46 -3.22 -32.59
N THR A 98 10.12 -4.44 -32.97
CA THR A 98 8.79 -4.77 -33.44
C THR A 98 7.88 -4.28 -32.33
N VAL A 99 7.30 -3.09 -32.53
CA VAL A 99 6.23 -2.58 -31.69
C VAL A 99 5.14 -3.58 -31.96
N ALA A 100 5.13 -4.64 -31.14
CA ALA A 100 3.99 -5.49 -30.98
C ALA A 100 2.85 -4.50 -30.83
N ASN A 101 1.93 -4.53 -31.79
CA ASN A 101 0.82 -3.60 -31.89
C ASN A 101 -0.10 -3.92 -30.72
N LYS A 102 0.35 -3.60 -29.50
CA LYS A 102 -0.33 -3.90 -28.26
C LYS A 102 -1.49 -2.94 -28.26
N THR A 103 -2.68 -3.49 -28.46
CA THR A 103 -3.91 -2.74 -28.42
C THR A 103 -4.30 -2.54 -26.97
N CYS A 104 -4.80 -1.35 -26.64
CA CYS A 104 -5.39 -1.08 -25.34
C CYS A 104 -6.55 -2.05 -25.09
N LYS A 105 -6.53 -2.71 -23.93
CA LYS A 105 -7.61 -3.59 -23.48
C LYS A 105 -8.38 -2.86 -22.39
N ALA A 106 -9.63 -2.49 -22.70
CA ALA A 106 -10.46 -1.75 -21.75
C ALA A 106 -10.64 -2.56 -20.45
N PHE A 107 -10.52 -1.87 -19.32
CA PHE A 107 -10.63 -2.42 -17.96
C PHE A 107 -9.58 -3.46 -17.55
N ASP A 108 -8.51 -3.66 -18.33
CA ASP A 108 -7.36 -4.47 -17.87
C ASP A 108 -6.67 -3.78 -16.68
N VAL A 109 -6.07 -4.59 -15.81
CA VAL A 109 -5.30 -4.12 -14.65
C VAL A 109 -4.03 -3.44 -15.14
N CYS A 110 -3.74 -2.25 -14.60
CA CYS A 110 -2.55 -1.49 -14.94
C CYS A 110 -1.91 -0.87 -13.70
N PHE A 111 -0.60 -0.63 -13.77
CA PHE A 111 0.20 0.05 -12.76
C PHE A 111 0.84 1.34 -13.29
N GLY A 112 0.55 1.67 -14.55
CA GLY A 112 0.84 2.95 -15.19
C GLY A 112 0.30 2.98 -16.62
N ASP A 113 0.36 4.14 -17.27
CA ASP A 113 -0.19 4.34 -18.62
C ASP A 113 0.50 3.45 -19.67
N GLN A 114 1.75 3.06 -19.44
CA GLN A 114 2.49 2.13 -20.30
C GLN A 114 1.85 0.74 -20.42
N ASP A 115 1.05 0.34 -19.44
CA ASP A 115 0.31 -0.93 -19.47
C ASP A 115 -0.96 -0.82 -20.33
N CYS A 116 -1.37 0.40 -20.69
CA CYS A 116 -2.55 0.73 -21.49
C CYS A 116 -2.14 1.39 -22.82
N PRO A 117 -1.56 0.66 -23.77
CA PRO A 117 -1.02 1.23 -25.00
C PRO A 117 -2.12 1.84 -25.87
N GLY A 118 -2.13 3.17 -25.97
CA GLY A 118 -3.19 3.93 -26.64
C GLY A 118 -4.35 4.36 -25.73
N GLY A 119 -4.20 4.20 -24.42
CA GLY A 119 -5.16 4.62 -23.39
C GLY A 119 -4.46 5.18 -22.15
N GLN A 120 -5.18 5.25 -21.04
CA GLN A 120 -4.70 5.73 -19.74
C GLN A 120 -5.02 4.73 -18.62
N CYS A 121 -4.16 4.65 -17.61
CA CYS A 121 -4.39 3.85 -16.43
C CYS A 121 -5.11 4.67 -15.36
N LEU A 122 -6.40 4.41 -15.16
CA LEU A 122 -7.22 5.16 -14.21
C LEU A 122 -7.29 4.47 -12.85
N GLY A 123 -6.94 5.20 -11.79
CA GLY A 123 -7.07 4.74 -10.40
C GLY A 123 -6.50 5.75 -9.41
N ALA A 124 -6.81 5.57 -8.12
CA ALA A 124 -6.18 6.36 -7.06
C ALA A 124 -4.78 5.79 -6.77
N PHE A 125 -3.77 6.67 -6.78
CA PHE A 125 -2.38 6.32 -6.45
C PHE A 125 -1.82 5.16 -7.28
N VAL A 126 -2.19 5.05 -8.55
CA VAL A 126 -1.71 3.99 -9.46
C VAL A 126 -0.19 3.85 -9.39
N GLY A 127 0.28 2.61 -9.29
CA GLY A 127 1.71 2.31 -9.25
C GLY A 127 2.37 2.73 -7.95
N LYS A 128 1.61 2.89 -6.85
CA LYS A 128 2.13 3.22 -5.51
C LYS A 128 1.77 2.16 -4.47
N CYS A 129 2.59 2.04 -3.43
CA CYS A 129 2.35 1.03 -2.38
C CYS A 129 1.04 1.29 -1.62
N ASN A 130 0.19 0.27 -1.49
CA ASN A 130 -1.10 0.33 -0.80
C ASN A 130 -0.99 -0.14 0.65
N CYS A 131 -0.77 0.79 1.57
CA CYS A 131 -0.73 0.49 3.00
C CYS A 131 -2.07 0.15 3.62
N ASN A 132 -3.19 0.52 2.97
CA ASN A 132 -4.53 0.20 3.47
C ASN A 132 -4.87 -1.30 3.33
N ALA A 133 -4.00 -2.07 2.68
CA ALA A 133 -4.14 -3.53 2.59
C ALA A 133 -3.83 -4.24 3.92
N CYS A 134 -3.03 -3.64 4.80
CA CYS A 134 -2.86 -4.17 6.15
C CYS A 134 -3.96 -3.60 7.05
N LEU A 135 -4.80 -4.49 7.58
CA LEU A 135 -5.89 -4.15 8.48
C LEU A 135 -5.52 -4.61 9.89
N ASP A 136 -5.29 -3.67 10.80
CA ASP A 136 -4.98 -3.98 12.19
C ASP A 136 -6.09 -4.84 12.82
N PHE A 137 -5.66 -5.74 13.70
CA PHE A 137 -6.51 -6.68 14.45
C PHE A 137 -7.26 -7.72 13.60
N TRP A 138 -7.05 -7.76 12.29
CA TRP A 138 -7.63 -8.80 11.43
C TRP A 138 -7.02 -10.17 11.75
N LEU A 139 -7.81 -11.24 11.73
CA LEU A 139 -7.32 -12.58 12.02
C LEU A 139 -6.32 -13.04 10.96
N CYS A 140 -5.20 -13.61 11.41
CA CYS A 140 -4.13 -14.03 10.51
C CYS A 140 -3.46 -15.35 10.96
N GLU A 141 -3.10 -16.16 9.96
CA GLU A 141 -2.18 -17.28 10.11
C GLU A 141 -0.77 -16.95 9.59
N SER A 142 -0.70 -16.03 8.62
CA SER A 142 0.52 -15.53 8.00
C SER A 142 0.35 -14.09 7.56
N ASP A 143 1.45 -13.43 7.20
CA ASP A 143 1.46 -12.05 6.71
C ASP A 143 0.58 -11.84 5.47
N ALA A 144 0.34 -12.90 4.67
CA ALA A 144 -0.55 -12.83 3.51
C ALA A 144 -1.98 -12.39 3.89
N ALA A 145 -2.45 -12.75 5.08
CA ALA A 145 -3.75 -12.31 5.59
C ALA A 145 -3.75 -10.84 6.05
N CYS A 146 -2.58 -10.26 6.33
CA CYS A 146 -2.37 -8.86 6.68
C CYS A 146 -2.03 -8.01 5.44
N GLY A 147 -2.63 -8.36 4.29
CA GLY A 147 -2.33 -7.73 3.01
C GLY A 147 -0.92 -8.01 2.50
N GLY A 148 -0.21 -9.00 3.06
CA GLY A 148 1.14 -9.37 2.65
C GLY A 148 2.25 -8.59 3.37
N LEU A 149 1.93 -7.63 4.26
CA LEU A 149 2.95 -6.85 4.98
C LEU A 149 3.81 -7.77 5.86
N LYS A 150 5.09 -7.90 5.49
CA LYS A 150 6.04 -8.79 6.17
C LYS A 150 6.21 -8.41 7.64
N GLY A 151 6.04 -9.38 8.53
CA GLY A 151 6.13 -9.21 9.98
C GLY A 151 4.88 -8.62 10.63
N ALA A 152 3.77 -8.44 9.90
CA ALA A 152 2.54 -7.91 10.46
C ALA A 152 1.71 -8.97 11.20
N CYS A 153 1.77 -10.25 10.82
CA CYS A 153 0.95 -11.26 11.50
C CYS A 153 1.53 -11.64 12.87
N ASN A 154 0.88 -11.22 13.94
CA ASN A 154 1.27 -11.58 15.30
C ASN A 154 0.86 -13.03 15.59
N LYS A 155 1.87 -13.91 15.71
CA LYS A 155 1.67 -15.35 15.91
C LYS A 155 1.09 -15.72 17.28
N ILE A 156 1.13 -14.81 18.26
CA ILE A 156 0.62 -15.00 19.61
C ILE A 156 -0.86 -14.65 19.66
N THR A 157 -1.23 -13.44 19.24
CA THR A 157 -2.63 -12.99 19.25
C THR A 157 -3.43 -13.51 18.07
N LYS A 158 -2.77 -14.06 17.04
CA LYS A 158 -3.37 -14.48 15.75
C LYS A 158 -4.07 -13.33 15.02
N THR A 159 -3.54 -12.12 15.19
CA THR A 159 -4.07 -10.91 14.56
C THR A 159 -2.98 -10.12 13.87
N CYS A 160 -3.36 -9.32 12.89
CA CYS A 160 -2.47 -8.36 12.25
C CYS A 160 -2.10 -7.23 13.21
N ASP A 161 -0.81 -6.93 13.27
CA ASP A 161 -0.17 -5.77 13.89
C ASP A 161 0.61 -5.04 12.78
N CYS A 162 -0.09 -4.15 12.08
CA CYS A 162 0.46 -3.43 10.95
C CYS A 162 1.60 -2.51 11.40
N GLN A 163 1.52 -1.96 12.62
CA GLN A 163 2.59 -1.15 13.20
C GLN A 163 3.88 -1.96 13.41
N ALA A 164 3.79 -3.25 13.80
CA ALA A 164 4.94 -4.14 13.85
C ALA A 164 5.50 -4.43 12.45
N GLY A 165 4.64 -4.66 11.46
CA GLY A 165 5.05 -4.84 10.07
C GLY A 165 5.79 -3.63 9.49
N PHE A 166 5.27 -2.41 9.71
CA PHE A 166 5.94 -1.18 9.27
C PHE A 166 7.27 -0.95 9.99
N LYS A 167 7.35 -1.25 11.29
CA LYS A 167 8.61 -1.22 12.04
C LYS A 167 9.64 -2.19 11.46
N ALA A 168 9.23 -3.41 11.12
CA ALA A 168 10.09 -4.40 10.48
C ALA A 168 10.57 -3.95 9.09
N ALA A 169 9.77 -3.15 8.38
CA ALA A 169 10.13 -2.51 7.11
C ALA A 169 11.02 -1.26 7.25
N GLY A 170 11.39 -0.86 8.48
CA GLY A 170 12.25 0.30 8.74
C GLY A 170 11.50 1.61 8.98
N PHE A 171 10.18 1.58 9.20
CA PHE A 171 9.35 2.75 9.53
C PHE A 171 8.94 2.69 11.03
N PRO A 172 9.64 3.42 11.92
CA PRO A 172 9.40 3.33 13.36
C PRO A 172 7.96 3.67 13.77
N LEU A 173 7.35 4.62 13.06
CA LEU A 173 5.98 5.07 13.26
C LEU A 173 5.18 4.96 11.96
N PHE A 174 3.88 4.73 12.05
CA PHE A 174 3.00 4.71 10.89
C PHE A 174 3.06 6.01 10.06
N VAL A 175 3.26 7.17 10.72
CA VAL A 175 3.42 8.45 10.04
C VAL A 175 4.66 8.52 9.13
N ASP A 176 5.71 7.75 9.43
CA ASP A 176 6.90 7.65 8.58
C ASP A 176 6.58 6.86 7.31
N ALA A 177 5.82 5.77 7.46
CA ALA A 177 5.32 4.99 6.33
C ALA A 177 4.38 5.84 5.45
N LEU A 178 3.49 6.65 6.04
CA LEU A 178 2.63 7.57 5.28
C LEU A 178 3.41 8.58 4.43
N ARG A 179 4.58 9.03 4.92
CA ARG A 179 5.41 10.01 4.22
C ARG A 179 6.34 9.40 3.19
N GLY A 180 6.82 8.18 3.41
CA GLY A 180 7.87 7.56 2.59
C GLY A 180 7.46 6.32 1.80
N LEU A 181 6.31 5.70 2.09
CA LEU A 181 5.88 4.43 1.53
C LEU A 181 4.46 4.51 0.96
N CYS A 182 3.48 4.72 1.83
CA CYS A 182 2.06 4.62 1.53
C CYS A 182 1.63 5.67 0.53
N ASN A 183 1.12 5.26 -0.63
CA ASN A 183 0.72 6.15 -1.72
C ASN A 183 1.86 7.01 -2.29
N GLN A 184 3.12 6.76 -1.89
CA GLN A 184 4.28 7.58 -2.25
C GLN A 184 5.32 6.79 -3.04
N LYS A 185 5.72 5.63 -2.51
CA LYS A 185 6.75 4.80 -3.12
C LYS A 185 6.20 4.08 -4.35
N SER A 186 6.93 4.18 -5.46
CA SER A 186 6.54 3.57 -6.73
C SER A 186 6.71 2.05 -6.70
N CYS A 187 5.77 1.36 -7.34
CA CYS A 187 5.77 -0.09 -7.52
C CYS A 187 5.02 -0.47 -8.80
N ASN A 188 5.16 -1.73 -9.19
CA ASN A 188 4.41 -2.38 -10.26
C ASN A 188 4.13 -3.83 -9.85
N LYS A 189 3.58 -4.62 -10.77
CA LYS A 189 3.25 -6.03 -10.54
C LYS A 189 4.46 -6.87 -10.10
N ASP A 190 5.63 -6.59 -10.64
CA ASP A 190 6.80 -7.46 -10.53
C ASP A 190 7.64 -7.14 -9.27
N ASN A 191 7.65 -5.87 -8.84
CA ASN A 191 8.48 -5.41 -7.72
C ASN A 191 7.70 -5.09 -6.44
N ALA A 192 6.37 -5.18 -6.42
CA ALA A 192 5.56 -4.84 -5.24
C ALA A 192 6.01 -5.58 -3.97
N ALA A 193 6.36 -6.86 -4.08
CA ALA A 193 6.76 -7.67 -2.94
C ALA A 193 8.03 -7.17 -2.22
N ASP A 194 8.91 -6.51 -2.96
CA ASP A 194 10.18 -5.99 -2.45
C ASP A 194 10.06 -4.50 -2.13
N GLU A 195 9.49 -3.71 -3.04
CA GLU A 195 9.36 -2.27 -2.86
C GLU A 195 8.35 -1.90 -1.77
N CYS A 196 7.27 -2.66 -1.66
CA CYS A 196 6.19 -2.42 -0.70
C CYS A 196 6.22 -3.38 0.49
N PHE A 197 7.34 -4.07 0.72
CA PHE A 197 7.52 -4.99 1.86
C PHE A 197 6.43 -6.07 1.95
N GLY A 198 5.97 -6.53 0.79
CA GLY A 198 4.92 -7.53 0.63
C GLY A 198 3.51 -6.97 0.50
N LEU A 199 3.27 -5.68 0.79
CA LEU A 199 2.00 -5.02 0.50
C LEU A 199 1.72 -4.98 -1.01
N PRO A 200 0.45 -4.97 -1.44
CA PRO A 200 0.11 -4.82 -2.84
C PRO A 200 0.41 -3.40 -3.34
N CYS A 201 0.63 -3.31 -4.64
CA CYS A 201 0.67 -2.03 -5.34
C CYS A 201 -0.75 -1.61 -5.72
N HIS A 202 -1.06 -0.32 -5.61
CA HIS A 202 -2.29 0.25 -6.15
C HIS A 202 -2.34 0.04 -7.66
N PHE A 203 -3.39 -0.63 -8.10
CA PHE A 203 -3.66 -0.84 -9.51
C PHE A 203 -4.80 0.06 -9.98
N GLY A 204 -4.74 0.42 -11.26
CA GLY A 204 -5.82 1.07 -11.97
C GLY A 204 -6.48 0.12 -12.97
N ARG A 205 -7.32 0.70 -13.81
CA ARG A 205 -7.98 0.05 -14.93
C ARG A 205 -7.72 0.86 -16.20
N CYS A 206 -7.37 0.17 -17.29
CA CYS A 206 -7.15 0.82 -18.57
C CYS A 206 -8.44 1.45 -19.11
N ASN A 207 -8.36 2.71 -19.50
CA ASN A 207 -9.37 3.42 -20.27
C ASN A 207 -8.85 3.64 -21.69
N CYS A 208 -9.55 3.03 -22.64
CA CYS A 208 -9.35 3.12 -24.08
C CYS A 208 -10.59 3.82 -24.65
#